data_AF-A0A2G5VMG8-F1
#
_entry.id   AF-A0A2G5VMG8-F1
#
_cell.length_a   1.000
_cell.length_b   1.000
_cell.length_c   1.000
_cell.angle_alpha   90.00
_cell.angle_beta   90.00
_cell.angle_gamma   90.00
#
_symmetry.space_group_name_H-M   'P 1'
#
loop_
_entity.id
_entity.type
_entity.pdbx_description
1 polymer ?
#
loop_
_entity_poly.entity_id
_entity_poly.type
_entity_poly.pdbx_seq_one_letter_code
_entity_poly.pdbx_strand_id
1 'polypeptide(L)'
;MFSECTTMPDGSYALDACASKYLKCTGGIGWVKDCPDDFVFNEPLRFCDRRHNVVGCEGSGASSGFAEKSLLFLWNHASVMNEPWFFLATALLCLLQ
;
A
#
# COMPACT_ATOMS: atom_id res chain seq x y z
N MET A 1 -8.94 6.60 22.70
CA MET A 1 -9.65 5.47 22.07
C MET A 1 -8.87 4.21 22.45
N PHE A 2 -9.39 3.41 23.37
CA PHE A 2 -8.79 2.11 23.70
C PHE A 2 -9.41 1.08 22.77
N SER A 3 -8.61 0.25 22.13
CA SER A 3 -9.10 -0.90 21.38
C SER A 3 -9.00 -2.12 22.28
N GLU A 4 -10.09 -2.87 22.44
CA GLU A 4 -10.06 -4.14 23.16
C GLU A 4 -9.24 -5.15 22.36
N CYS A 5 -8.25 -5.78 22.99
CA CYS A 5 -7.38 -6.78 22.38
C CYS A 5 -7.33 -8.05 23.24
N THR A 6 -8.43 -8.37 23.93
CA THR A 6 -8.56 -9.47 24.91
C THR A 6 -8.26 -10.85 24.34
N THR A 7 -8.39 -11.03 23.03
CA THR A 7 -8.10 -12.28 22.31
C THR A 7 -6.69 -12.33 21.71
N MET A 8 -5.93 -11.22 21.81
CA MET A 8 -4.59 -11.09 21.28
C MET A 8 -3.55 -11.24 22.40
N PRO A 9 -2.39 -11.87 22.12
CA PRO A 9 -1.28 -11.84 23.05
C PRO A 9 -0.80 -10.41 23.37
N ASP A 10 -0.07 -10.26 24.46
CA ASP A 10 0.61 -9.00 24.73
C ASP A 10 1.69 -8.74 23.67
N GLY A 11 1.66 -7.56 23.06
CA GLY A 11 2.47 -7.29 21.88
C GLY A 11 2.18 -5.96 21.21
N SER A 12 3.01 -5.63 20.22
CA SER A 12 2.77 -4.50 19.32
C SER A 12 2.27 -5.03 17.98
N TYR A 13 1.29 -4.38 17.37
CA TYR A 13 0.60 -4.84 16.17
C TYR A 13 0.38 -3.69 15.19
N ALA A 14 0.50 -3.97 13.89
CA ALA A 14 0.22 -3.00 12.84
C ALA A 14 -1.28 -2.69 12.80
N LEU A 15 -1.61 -1.41 12.63
CA LEU A 15 -2.99 -0.97 12.42
C LEU A 15 -3.36 -0.96 10.93
N ASP A 16 -2.40 -0.61 10.08
CA ASP A 16 -2.53 -0.59 8.63
C ASP A 16 -1.15 -0.83 8.00
N ALA A 17 -1.11 -1.06 6.68
CA ALA A 17 0.14 -1.14 5.95
C ALA A 17 0.86 0.21 6.03
N CYS A 18 2.13 0.19 6.47
CA CYS A 18 2.97 1.38 6.51
C CYS A 18 2.44 2.51 7.40
N ALA A 19 1.63 2.16 8.41
CA ALA A 19 1.13 3.13 9.37
C ALA A 19 2.28 3.64 10.25
N SER A 20 2.29 4.96 10.48
CA SER A 20 3.10 5.60 11.53
C SER A 20 2.51 5.40 12.92
N LYS A 21 1.39 4.68 13.03
CA LYS A 21 0.75 4.31 14.29
C LYS A 21 0.64 2.79 14.40
N TYR A 22 0.76 2.29 15.62
CA TYR A 22 0.63 0.86 15.92
C TYR A 22 -0.19 0.65 17.20
N LEU A 23 -0.73 -0.56 17.35
CA LEU A 23 -1.47 -0.97 18.53
C LEU A 23 -0.53 -1.68 19.51
N LYS A 24 -0.39 -1.16 20.72
CA LYS A 24 0.23 -1.87 21.85
C LYS A 24 -0.86 -2.54 22.68
N CYS A 25 -0.85 -3.88 22.77
CA CYS A 25 -1.72 -4.65 23.64
C CYS A 25 -0.97 -5.07 24.92
N THR A 26 -1.58 -4.87 26.08
CA THR A 26 -1.09 -5.41 27.36
C THR A 26 -2.27 -5.70 28.28
N GLY A 27 -2.41 -6.95 28.73
CA GLY A 27 -3.48 -7.38 29.63
C GLY A 27 -4.88 -7.23 29.01
N GLY A 28 -5.00 -7.43 27.70
CA GLY A 28 -6.25 -7.28 26.96
C GLY A 28 -6.66 -5.84 26.63
N ILE A 29 -5.91 -4.85 27.10
CA ILE A 29 -6.14 -3.43 26.81
C ILE A 29 -5.17 -2.96 25.73
N GLY A 30 -5.72 -2.30 24.71
CA GLY A 30 -4.98 -1.79 23.57
C GLY A 30 -4.81 -0.26 23.59
N TRP A 31 -3.58 0.21 23.38
CA TRP A 31 -3.25 1.61 23.18
C TRP A 31 -2.68 1.83 21.78
N VAL A 32 -3.28 2.73 21.03
CA VAL A 32 -2.66 3.24 19.81
C VAL A 32 -1.49 4.15 20.19
N LYS A 33 -0.31 3.85 19.64
CA LYS A 33 0.92 4.59 19.82
C LYS A 33 1.42 5.09 18.48
N ASP A 34 2.06 6.25 18.51
CA ASP A 34 2.75 6.83 17.38
C ASP A 34 4.20 6.34 17.33
N CYS A 35 4.68 6.08 16.12
CA CYS A 35 6.10 5.96 15.84
C CYS A 35 6.75 7.35 15.90
N PRO A 36 8.05 7.43 16.25
CA PRO A 36 8.80 8.68 16.18
C PRO A 36 9.00 9.11 14.73
N ASP A 37 8.98 10.42 14.48
CA ASP A 37 9.22 11.03 13.16
C ASP A 37 8.34 10.41 12.04
N ASP A 38 8.90 10.24 10.83
CA ASP A 38 8.25 9.62 9.67
C ASP A 38 8.48 8.09 9.60
N PHE A 39 8.62 7.43 10.75
CA PHE A 39 8.83 5.98 10.80
C PHE A 39 7.49 5.26 10.71
N VAL A 40 7.54 4.02 10.25
CA VAL A 40 6.36 3.15 10.11
C VAL A 40 6.56 1.87 10.90
N PHE A 41 5.49 1.28 11.38
CA PHE A 41 5.59 0.08 12.20
C PHE A 41 5.97 -1.15 11.35
N ASN A 42 7.09 -1.78 11.67
CA ASN A 42 7.56 -3.02 11.07
C ASN A 42 7.02 -4.20 11.87
N GLU A 43 5.87 -4.76 11.44
CA GLU A 43 5.22 -5.88 12.13
C GLU A 43 6.12 -7.12 12.32
N PRO A 44 6.89 -7.58 11.31
CA PRO A 44 7.86 -8.66 11.48
C PRO A 44 8.86 -8.43 12.63
N LEU A 45 9.36 -7.20 12.78
CA LEU A 45 10.37 -6.87 13.79
C LEU A 45 9.76 -6.30 15.08
N ARG A 46 8.45 -6.01 15.10
CA ARG A 46 7.70 -5.43 16.22
C ARG A 46 8.22 -4.07 16.70
N PHE A 47 8.86 -3.28 15.84
CA PHE A 47 9.33 -1.93 16.16
C PHE A 47 9.15 -0.95 14.99
N CYS A 48 9.24 0.35 15.27
CA CYS A 48 9.15 1.39 14.24
C CYS A 48 10.45 1.47 13.45
N ASP A 49 10.37 1.28 12.14
CA ASP A 49 11.52 1.31 11.25
C ASP A 49 11.28 2.32 10.12
N ARG A 50 12.35 2.64 9.39
CA ARG A 50 12.23 3.49 8.22
C ARG A 50 11.34 2.83 7.19
N ARG A 51 10.54 3.64 6.51
CA ARG A 51 9.63 3.21 5.45
C ARG A 51 10.26 2.23 4.44
N HIS A 52 11.50 2.47 4.01
CA HIS A 52 12.19 1.60 3.04
C HIS A 52 12.67 0.25 3.60
N ASN A 53 12.72 0.08 4.93
CA ASN A 53 13.06 -1.19 5.57
C ASN A 53 11.81 -2.07 5.78
N VAL A 54 10.61 -1.52 5.59
CA VAL A 54 9.35 -2.24 5.80
C VAL A 54 8.83 -2.71 4.44
N VAL A 55 8.72 -4.03 4.28
CA VAL A 55 8.24 -4.65 3.05
C VAL A 55 6.81 -4.15 2.75
N GLY A 56 6.59 -3.73 1.50
CA GLY A 56 5.31 -3.15 1.06
C GLY A 56 5.18 -1.65 1.33
N CYS A 57 6.18 -1.02 1.95
CA CYS A 57 6.22 0.41 2.23
C CYS A 57 7.17 1.19 1.31
N GLU A 58 7.62 0.61 0.22
CA GLU A 58 8.38 1.34 -0.79
C GLU A 58 7.40 2.26 -1.56
N GLY A 59 7.38 3.58 -1.26
CA GLY A 59 6.64 4.54 -2.10
C GLY A 59 5.79 5.64 -1.44
N SER A 60 6.05 6.09 -0.21
CA SER A 60 5.31 7.26 0.34
C SER A 60 6.09 8.02 1.41
N GLY A 61 7.11 8.77 0.99
CA GLY A 61 7.45 10.04 1.65
C GLY A 61 6.75 11.13 0.84
N ALA A 62 5.86 11.91 1.47
CA ALA A 62 4.97 12.91 0.90
C ALA A 62 5.34 13.47 -0.50
N SER A 63 4.82 12.84 -1.54
CA SER A 63 4.24 13.51 -2.70
C SER A 63 3.18 12.58 -3.26
N SER A 64 2.05 13.16 -3.65
CA SER A 64 1.06 12.52 -4.51
C SER A 64 1.77 11.98 -5.76
N GLY A 65 2.11 10.70 -5.74
CA GLY A 65 2.74 9.98 -6.83
C GLY A 65 1.99 8.69 -7.04
N PHE A 66 0.97 8.78 -7.88
CA PHE A 66 0.24 7.68 -8.51
C PHE A 66 1.02 6.35 -8.44
N ALA A 67 0.55 5.40 -7.63
CA ALA A 67 0.95 4.00 -7.71
C ALA A 67 0.36 3.38 -8.98
N GLU A 68 0.71 3.90 -10.15
CA GLU A 68 0.28 3.41 -11.45
C GLU A 68 1.25 3.97 -12.49
N LYS A 69 2.50 3.50 -12.44
CA LYS A 69 3.38 3.39 -13.62
C LYS A 69 4.61 2.49 -13.41
N SER A 70 4.53 1.52 -12.48
CA SER A 70 5.19 0.22 -12.69
C SER A 70 4.63 -0.56 -13.90
N LEU A 71 3.58 -0.04 -14.55
CA LEU A 71 3.00 -0.54 -15.81
C LEU A 71 3.76 -0.11 -17.09
N LEU A 72 4.78 0.76 -17.02
CA LEU A 72 5.64 1.04 -18.19
C LEU A 72 6.66 -0.07 -18.48
N PHE A 73 6.91 -0.98 -17.52
CA PHE A 73 7.72 -2.18 -17.74
C PHE A 73 6.90 -3.40 -18.20
N LEU A 74 5.58 -3.25 -18.41
CA LEU A 74 4.71 -4.29 -18.95
C LEU A 74 4.19 -4.00 -20.36
N TRP A 75 4.60 -2.91 -21.01
CA TRP A 75 4.26 -2.65 -22.42
C TRP A 75 5.23 -3.27 -23.42
N ASN A 76 5.91 -4.36 -23.04
CA ASN A 76 6.66 -5.17 -23.99
C ASN A 76 6.18 -6.63 -24.11
N HIS A 77 5.18 -7.08 -23.35
CA HIS A 77 4.68 -8.45 -23.50
C HIS A 77 3.28 -8.60 -22.87
N ALA A 78 2.22 -8.61 -23.68
CA ALA A 78 1.11 -9.58 -23.61
C ALA A 78 -0.08 -9.15 -24.46
N SER A 79 -0.29 -9.93 -25.52
CA SER A 79 -1.59 -10.33 -26.05
C SER A 79 -2.63 -10.53 -24.94
N VAL A 80 -3.89 -10.10 -25.16
CA VAL A 80 -5.17 -10.70 -24.73
C VAL A 80 -6.24 -9.64 -24.33
N MET A 81 -7.40 -9.72 -25.02
CA MET A 81 -8.70 -8.99 -24.91
C MET A 81 -8.76 -7.60 -25.57
N ASN A 82 -9.27 -7.40 -26.79
CA ASN A 82 -10.64 -7.60 -27.32
C ASN A 82 -11.70 -6.69 -26.67
N GLU A 83 -11.82 -5.45 -27.16
CA GLU A 83 -13.00 -4.59 -27.01
C GLU A 83 -13.40 -3.94 -28.36
N PRO A 84 -14.69 -3.94 -28.74
CA PRO A 84 -15.18 -3.65 -30.10
C PRO A 84 -15.22 -2.17 -30.49
N TRP A 85 -14.88 -1.25 -29.59
CA TRP A 85 -14.92 0.19 -29.84
C TRP A 85 -13.69 0.73 -30.59
N PHE A 86 -12.56 0.01 -30.56
CA PHE A 86 -11.33 0.41 -31.28
C PHE A 86 -11.43 0.22 -32.80
N PHE A 87 -12.17 -0.78 -33.27
CA PHE A 87 -12.32 -1.04 -34.72
C PHE A 87 -13.15 0.02 -35.45
N LEU A 88 -14.09 0.68 -34.76
CA LEU A 88 -14.84 1.79 -35.34
C LEU A 88 -13.98 3.05 -35.47
N ALA A 89 -13.11 3.30 -34.49
CA ALA A 89 -12.19 4.45 -34.52
C ALA A 89 -11.14 4.30 -35.64
N THR A 90 -10.57 3.11 -35.83
CA THR A 90 -9.59 2.86 -36.89
C THR A 90 -10.20 2.82 -38.29
N ALA A 91 -11.46 2.37 -38.44
CA ALA A 91 -12.18 2.48 -39.71
C ALA A 91 -12.50 3.93 -40.09
N LEU A 92 -12.87 4.78 -39.12
CA LEU A 92 -13.10 6.22 -39.36
C LEU A 92 -11.82 6.95 -39.77
N LEU A 93 -10.67 6.62 -39.15
CA LEU A 93 -9.38 7.19 -39.58
C LEU A 93 -8.94 6.70 -40.96
N CYS A 94 -9.33 5.48 -41.37
CA CYS A 94 -9.01 4.95 -42.70
C CYS A 94 -9.85 5.59 -43.84
N LEU A 95 -11.05 6.10 -43.54
CA LEU A 95 -11.89 6.81 -44.53
C LEU A 95 -11.46 8.27 -44.77
N LEU A 96 -10.56 8.81 -43.94
CA LEU A 96 -10.00 10.15 -44.08
C LEU A 96 -8.62 10.18 -44.76
N GLN A 97 -8.21 9.09 -45.43
CA GLN A 97 -6.94 9.02 -46.15
C GLN A 97 -7.09 8.44 -47.56
#